data_AF-A0AAW0D1W1-F1
#
_entry.id   AF-A0AAW0D1W1-F1
#
_cell.length_a   1.000
_cell.length_b   1.000
_cell.length_c   1.000
_cell.angle_alpha   90.00
_cell.angle_beta   90.00
_cell.angle_gamma   90.00
#
_symmetry.space_group_name_H-M   'P 1'
#
loop_
_entity.id
_entity.type
_entity.pdbx_description
1 polymer ?
#
loop_
_entity_poly.entity_id
_entity_poly.type
_entity_poly.pdbx_seq_one_letter_code
_entity_poly.pdbx_strand_id
1 'polypeptide(L)'
;MLPVFYWLVCAALLVLPAFGAPRRHEFYDPRILGGRMLNNVTRRGGEPLNVIISGLSAPSVLTTPGFLNFANSLGLCSYVSYPRRHSMKHSGSPQPANLGDGNGWVHEMMVLRESYGSAALGTCLETFIGTVYRQDGPEANSGALFLAVSQEENLFWHHTISRDGYNIGRDLLVNQATRRTTSYKGVRYITTARPIYDLMTPGKLGCALPFLPFLQSKFYILPAELITVYITIDGTVVLLTVNVELSIESFVSRQFKLVADYFSMLFFVHTTYCMQNIWTIW
;
A
#
# COMPACT_ATOMS: atom_id res chain seq x y z
N MET A 1 23.97 -38.45 -39.19
CA MET A 1 24.48 -37.06 -39.21
C MET A 1 23.48 -36.14 -38.50
N LEU A 2 23.27 -36.34 -37.20
CA LEU A 2 22.23 -35.67 -36.39
C LEU A 2 22.69 -35.08 -35.03
N PRO A 3 23.97 -34.72 -34.75
CA PRO A 3 24.31 -34.15 -33.43
C PRO A 3 24.49 -32.61 -33.40
N VAL A 4 24.29 -31.89 -34.49
CA VAL A 4 24.64 -30.45 -34.56
C VAL A 4 23.44 -29.50 -34.37
N PHE A 5 22.20 -29.98 -34.54
CA PHE A 5 21.01 -29.12 -34.47
C PHE A 5 20.56 -28.75 -33.06
N TYR A 6 20.99 -29.50 -32.03
CA TYR A 6 20.54 -29.29 -30.65
C TYR A 6 21.25 -28.12 -29.94
N TRP A 7 22.44 -27.72 -30.39
CA TRP A 7 23.21 -26.63 -29.78
C TRP A 7 22.75 -25.23 -30.21
N LEU A 8 22.13 -25.09 -31.39
CA LEU A 8 21.65 -23.79 -31.88
C LEU A 8 20.33 -23.35 -31.24
N VAL A 9 19.48 -24.27 -30.78
CA VAL A 9 18.21 -23.93 -30.11
C VAL A 9 18.44 -23.44 -28.68
N CYS A 10 19.45 -23.97 -27.97
CA CYS A 10 19.78 -23.51 -26.61
C CYS A 10 20.48 -22.14 -26.58
N ALA A 11 21.22 -21.76 -27.63
CA ALA A 11 21.86 -20.45 -27.70
C ALA A 11 20.87 -19.32 -28.08
N ALA A 12 19.80 -19.63 -28.80
CA ALA A 12 18.78 -18.64 -29.20
C ALA A 12 17.82 -18.25 -28.06
N LEU A 13 17.70 -19.06 -27.01
CA LEU A 13 16.87 -18.76 -25.82
C LEU A 13 17.55 -17.82 -24.79
N LEU A 14 18.83 -17.51 -24.96
CA LEU A 14 19.59 -16.64 -24.04
C LEU A 14 19.66 -15.18 -24.47
N VAL A 15 19.05 -14.82 -25.61
CA VAL A 15 19.01 -13.43 -26.11
C VAL A 15 17.58 -13.06 -26.47
N LEU A 16 16.64 -13.29 -25.56
CA LEU A 16 15.44 -12.46 -25.57
C LEU A 16 15.89 -11.05 -25.15
N PRO A 17 15.64 -10.00 -25.95
CA PRO A 17 15.79 -8.65 -25.42
C PRO A 17 14.89 -8.60 -24.20
N ALA A 18 15.46 -8.31 -23.04
CA ALA A 18 14.67 -7.96 -21.89
C ALA A 18 13.84 -6.77 -22.33
N PHE A 19 12.58 -7.01 -22.72
CA PHE A 19 11.60 -5.96 -22.94
C PHE A 19 11.70 -5.09 -21.70
N GLY A 20 12.20 -3.86 -21.89
CA GLY A 20 12.57 -2.99 -20.78
C GLY A 20 11.41 -2.97 -19.81
N ALA A 21 11.63 -3.47 -18.59
CA ALA A 21 10.59 -3.48 -17.59
C ALA A 21 10.03 -2.05 -17.51
N PRO A 22 8.70 -1.87 -17.52
CA PRO A 22 8.10 -0.53 -17.51
C PRO A 22 8.76 0.29 -16.40
N ARG A 23 9.20 1.51 -16.76
CA ARG A 23 9.90 2.39 -15.83
C ARG A 23 9.00 2.62 -14.62
N ARG A 24 9.40 2.08 -13.47
CA ARG A 24 8.67 2.29 -12.22
C ARG A 24 8.94 3.71 -11.71
N HIS A 25 7.92 4.34 -11.17
CA HIS A 25 7.98 5.66 -10.55
C HIS A 25 7.77 5.52 -9.03
N GLU A 26 8.36 6.41 -8.24
CA GLU A 26 8.13 6.43 -6.78
C GLU A 26 6.67 6.71 -6.45
N PHE A 27 6.10 7.71 -7.10
CA PHE A 27 4.67 8.04 -7.17
C PHE A 27 4.51 9.14 -8.22
N TYR A 28 3.29 9.39 -8.68
CA TYR A 28 2.95 10.61 -9.40
C TYR A 28 2.24 11.58 -8.47
N ASP A 29 2.57 12.87 -8.53
CA ASP A 29 1.94 13.88 -7.67
C ASP A 29 0.43 13.99 -8.00
N PRO A 30 -0.46 13.65 -7.05
CA PRO A 30 -1.90 13.67 -7.30
C PRO A 30 -2.44 15.03 -7.77
N ARG A 31 -1.77 16.14 -7.43
CA ARG A 31 -2.24 17.50 -7.72
C ARG A 31 -2.16 17.85 -9.21
N ILE A 32 -1.29 17.18 -9.96
CA ILE A 32 -1.05 17.48 -11.38
C ILE A 32 -2.29 17.17 -12.24
N LEU A 33 -3.00 16.08 -11.92
CA LEU A 33 -4.15 15.60 -12.70
C LEU A 33 -5.47 15.68 -11.89
N GLY A 34 -5.62 16.71 -11.07
CA GLY A 34 -6.89 17.02 -10.38
C GLY A 34 -7.20 16.17 -9.13
N GLY A 35 -6.25 15.33 -8.68
CA GLY A 35 -6.27 14.70 -7.38
C GLY A 35 -5.78 15.63 -6.26
N ARG A 36 -5.65 15.08 -5.05
CA ARG A 36 -5.19 15.83 -3.86
C ARG A 36 -4.52 14.92 -2.83
N MET A 37 -3.65 15.49 -2.00
CA MET A 37 -3.03 14.80 -0.86
C MET A 37 -3.97 14.67 0.36
N LEU A 38 -5.27 14.51 0.09
CA LEU A 38 -6.33 14.43 1.10
C LEU A 38 -7.36 13.36 0.68
N ASN A 39 -7.82 12.55 1.63
CA ASN A 39 -9.06 11.79 1.42
C ASN A 39 -10.28 12.71 1.65
N ASN A 40 -11.49 12.16 1.73
CA ASN A 40 -12.71 12.92 1.97
C ASN A 40 -13.53 12.26 3.09
N VAL A 41 -13.40 12.77 4.31
CA VAL A 41 -14.10 12.22 5.49
C VAL A 41 -15.34 13.04 5.84
N THR A 42 -15.37 14.33 5.50
CA THR A 42 -16.49 15.21 5.80
C THR A 42 -16.75 16.21 4.67
N ARG A 43 -17.95 16.79 4.65
CA ARG A 43 -18.28 17.93 3.76
C ARG A 43 -17.36 19.16 3.93
N ARG A 44 -16.49 19.18 4.94
CA ARG A 44 -15.69 20.33 5.36
C ARG A 44 -14.17 20.10 5.29
N GLY A 45 -13.71 18.88 4.98
CA GLY A 45 -12.28 18.55 4.95
C GLY A 45 -11.99 17.04 4.87
N GLY A 46 -10.72 16.73 4.63
CA GLY A 46 -10.18 15.38 4.50
C GLY A 46 -8.96 15.15 5.37
N GLU A 47 -8.65 13.90 5.65
CA GLU A 47 -7.42 13.49 6.33
C GLU A 47 -6.23 13.57 5.37
N PRO A 48 -5.03 13.93 5.87
CA PRO A 48 -3.83 14.05 5.07
C PRO A 48 -3.30 12.69 4.65
N LEU A 49 -3.02 12.52 3.35
CA LEU A 49 -2.26 11.38 2.83
C LEU A 49 -0.76 11.61 3.14
N ASN A 50 -0.41 11.50 4.42
CA ASN A 50 0.87 11.94 4.99
C ASN A 50 1.99 10.89 4.94
N VAL A 51 1.71 9.68 4.46
CA VAL A 51 2.73 8.64 4.17
C VAL A 51 2.50 8.05 2.79
N ILE A 52 3.58 7.84 2.04
CA ILE A 52 3.57 7.16 0.74
C ILE A 52 4.50 5.93 0.81
N ILE A 53 4.00 4.74 0.48
CA ILE A 53 4.86 3.61 0.11
C ILE A 53 5.20 3.73 -1.37
N SER A 54 6.48 3.95 -1.65
CA SER A 54 7.01 4.16 -2.99
C SER A 54 6.69 3.00 -3.92
N GLY A 55 6.31 3.29 -5.17
CA GLY A 55 6.19 2.33 -6.26
C GLY A 55 7.51 1.67 -6.67
N LEU A 56 8.64 2.16 -6.14
CA LEU A 56 9.96 1.53 -6.21
C LEU A 56 10.21 0.50 -5.09
N SER A 57 9.28 0.35 -4.15
CA SER A 57 9.35 -0.73 -3.14
C SER A 57 9.29 -2.11 -3.82
N ALA A 58 9.73 -3.14 -3.09
CA ALA A 58 9.70 -4.52 -3.57
C ALA A 58 8.30 -4.86 -4.13
N PRO A 59 8.19 -5.42 -5.35
CA PRO A 59 6.88 -5.68 -5.98
C PRO A 59 5.94 -6.54 -5.14
N SER A 60 6.50 -7.44 -4.32
CA SER A 60 5.72 -8.23 -3.36
C SER A 60 5.00 -7.37 -2.32
N VAL A 61 5.61 -6.28 -1.86
CA VAL A 61 5.02 -5.33 -0.88
C VAL A 61 3.86 -4.55 -1.48
N LEU A 62 3.90 -4.20 -2.77
CA LEU A 62 2.85 -3.36 -3.38
C LEU A 62 1.53 -4.10 -3.64
N THR A 63 1.50 -5.42 -3.44
CA THR A 63 0.27 -6.22 -3.46
C THR A 63 -0.52 -6.05 -2.15
N THR A 64 -1.85 -6.15 -2.20
CA THR A 64 -2.69 -6.11 -0.98
C THR A 64 -2.23 -7.09 0.12
N PRO A 65 -2.00 -8.40 -0.16
CA PRO A 65 -1.52 -9.33 0.85
C PRO A 65 -0.08 -9.07 1.31
N GLY A 66 0.80 -8.59 0.43
CA GLY A 66 2.17 -8.30 0.80
C GLY A 66 2.33 -7.03 1.63
N PHE A 67 1.56 -5.99 1.30
CA PHE A 67 1.46 -4.78 2.13
C PHE A 67 0.86 -5.11 3.49
N LEU A 68 -0.17 -5.96 3.57
CA LEU A 68 -0.72 -6.43 4.83
C LEU A 68 0.34 -7.19 5.66
N ASN A 69 1.16 -8.04 5.03
CA ASN A 69 2.25 -8.72 5.73
C ASN A 69 3.28 -7.73 6.29
N PHE A 70 3.67 -6.72 5.49
CA PHE A 70 4.51 -5.62 5.94
C PHE A 70 3.89 -4.86 7.12
N ALA A 71 2.61 -4.48 7.03
CA ALA A 71 1.89 -3.82 8.13
C ALA A 71 1.89 -4.66 9.42
N ASN A 72 1.68 -5.98 9.32
CA ASN A 72 1.80 -6.89 10.46
C ASN A 72 3.21 -6.95 11.06
N SER A 73 4.25 -6.79 10.23
CA SER A 73 5.64 -6.66 10.74
C SER A 73 5.86 -5.39 11.56
N LEU A 74 5.02 -4.37 11.33
CA LEU A 74 4.92 -3.14 12.13
C LEU A 74 3.90 -3.27 13.27
N GLY A 75 3.47 -4.48 13.63
CA GLY A 75 2.47 -4.65 14.67
C GLY A 75 1.12 -3.99 14.36
N LEU A 76 0.80 -3.76 13.08
CA LEU A 76 -0.50 -3.30 12.64
C LEU A 76 -1.33 -4.47 12.10
N CYS A 77 -2.61 -4.51 12.41
CA CYS A 77 -3.60 -5.40 11.80
C CYS A 77 -4.47 -4.62 10.81
N SER A 78 -5.02 -5.30 9.80
CA SER A 78 -5.97 -4.68 8.89
C SER A 78 -7.40 -5.11 9.20
N TYR A 79 -8.30 -4.16 9.04
CA TYR A 79 -9.68 -4.40 8.65
C TYR A 79 -9.78 -4.25 7.11
N VAL A 80 -10.07 -5.34 6.41
CA VAL A 80 -10.20 -5.33 4.94
C VAL A 80 -11.61 -4.91 4.57
N SER A 81 -11.76 -3.72 3.97
CA SER A 81 -13.00 -3.30 3.32
C SER A 81 -13.09 -3.93 1.92
N TYR A 82 -13.65 -5.14 1.78
CA TYR A 82 -14.09 -5.70 0.50
C TYR A 82 -15.44 -6.43 0.70
N PRO A 83 -16.33 -6.53 -0.31
CA PRO A 83 -17.69 -7.03 -0.14
C PRO A 83 -17.69 -8.57 -0.06
N ARG A 84 -17.21 -9.11 1.05
CA ARG A 84 -17.45 -10.50 1.42
C ARG A 84 -17.86 -10.57 2.86
N ARG A 85 -19.19 -10.55 3.04
CA ARG A 85 -20.00 -11.30 4.01
C ARG A 85 -19.27 -11.90 5.22
N HIS A 86 -18.49 -11.14 5.97
CA HIS A 86 -18.23 -11.40 7.37
C HIS A 86 -18.05 -10.06 8.07
N SER A 87 -19.13 -9.71 8.74
CA SER A 87 -19.35 -8.55 9.57
C SER A 87 -18.34 -8.47 10.71
N MET A 88 -17.37 -7.59 10.62
CA MET A 88 -17.04 -6.74 11.76
C MET A 88 -17.31 -5.32 11.28
N LYS A 89 -18.18 -4.56 11.95
CA LYS A 89 -18.59 -3.24 11.45
C LYS A 89 -17.40 -2.30 11.59
N HIS A 90 -16.94 -1.67 10.50
CA HIS A 90 -16.24 -0.41 10.66
C HIS A 90 -17.28 0.62 11.12
N SER A 91 -17.06 1.29 12.24
CA SER A 91 -17.97 2.31 12.79
C SER A 91 -17.71 3.70 12.18
N GLY A 92 -17.25 3.75 10.93
CA GLY A 92 -16.84 4.98 10.23
C GLY A 92 -17.60 5.20 8.92
N SER A 93 -17.64 6.43 8.40
CA SER A 93 -18.14 6.67 7.04
C SER A 93 -17.07 6.33 6.00
N PRO A 94 -17.43 5.95 4.75
CA PRO A 94 -16.46 5.77 3.67
C PRO A 94 -15.58 7.01 3.50
N GLN A 95 -14.28 6.81 3.28
CA GLN A 95 -13.30 7.90 3.15
C GLN A 95 -12.69 7.88 1.75
N PRO A 96 -13.40 8.29 0.67
CA PRO A 96 -12.83 8.19 -0.67
C PRO A 96 -11.67 9.19 -0.89
N ALA A 97 -10.73 8.84 -1.77
CA ALA A 97 -9.63 9.72 -2.19
C ALA A 97 -9.52 9.75 -3.73
N ASN A 98 -9.03 10.86 -4.28
CA ASN A 98 -8.67 10.98 -5.69
C ASN A 98 -7.16 11.24 -5.81
N LEU A 99 -6.43 10.25 -6.35
CA LEU A 99 -4.97 10.27 -6.47
C LEU A 99 -4.48 10.87 -7.78
N GLY A 100 -5.35 11.48 -8.59
CA GLY A 100 -4.98 12.09 -9.86
C GLY A 100 -4.40 11.07 -10.84
N ASP A 101 -4.89 9.84 -10.82
CA ASP A 101 -4.40 8.74 -11.65
C ASP A 101 -5.41 8.31 -12.73
N GLY A 102 -6.50 9.05 -12.89
CA GLY A 102 -7.57 8.75 -13.85
C GLY A 102 -8.69 7.86 -13.29
N ASN A 103 -8.57 7.33 -12.06
CA ASN A 103 -9.66 6.58 -11.42
C ASN A 103 -10.74 7.48 -10.80
N GLY A 104 -10.47 8.78 -10.65
CA GLY A 104 -11.35 9.69 -9.92
C GLY A 104 -11.38 9.38 -8.42
N TRP A 105 -12.56 9.46 -7.80
CA TRP A 105 -12.71 9.18 -6.37
C TRP A 105 -12.89 7.69 -6.12
N VAL A 106 -11.90 7.08 -5.47
CA VAL A 106 -11.90 5.65 -5.12
C VAL A 106 -12.05 5.44 -3.62
N HIS A 107 -12.67 4.33 -3.26
CA HIS A 107 -12.74 3.86 -1.87
C HIS A 107 -11.39 3.37 -1.37
N GLU A 108 -11.23 3.34 -0.06
CA GLU A 108 -10.06 2.78 0.60
C GLU A 108 -9.82 1.30 0.24
N MET A 109 -8.56 0.96 -0.01
CA MET A 109 -8.12 -0.42 -0.23
C MET A 109 -8.20 -1.23 1.07
N MET A 110 -7.79 -0.62 2.18
CA MET A 110 -7.85 -1.22 3.51
C MET A 110 -7.70 -0.16 4.60
N VAL A 111 -8.13 -0.54 5.80
CA VAL A 111 -7.94 0.24 7.01
C VAL A 111 -7.01 -0.54 7.94
N LEU A 112 -6.03 0.14 8.53
CA LEU A 112 -5.06 -0.40 9.48
C LEU A 112 -5.32 0.13 10.90
N ARG A 113 -5.07 -0.74 11.88
CA ARG A 113 -5.16 -0.48 13.33
C ARG A 113 -3.99 -1.11 14.06
N GLU A 114 -3.62 -0.57 15.23
CA GLU A 114 -2.58 -1.15 16.08
C GLU A 114 -3.02 -2.50 16.64
N SER A 115 -2.15 -3.51 16.61
CA SER A 115 -2.46 -4.88 17.06
C SER A 115 -1.88 -5.24 18.43
N TYR A 116 -1.18 -4.33 19.12
CA TYR A 116 -0.55 -4.55 20.44
C TYR A 116 0.29 -5.83 20.54
N GLY A 117 0.97 -6.21 19.46
CA GLY A 117 1.80 -7.42 19.40
C GLY A 117 1.01 -8.72 19.20
N SER A 118 -0.30 -8.65 18.93
CA SER A 118 -1.13 -9.82 18.65
C SER A 118 -1.98 -9.63 17.39
N ALA A 119 -1.37 -9.94 16.24
CA ALA A 119 -2.09 -10.06 14.97
C ALA A 119 -3.16 -11.18 14.96
N ALA A 120 -3.06 -12.15 15.89
CA ALA A 120 -3.95 -13.31 15.98
C ALA A 120 -5.07 -13.16 17.02
N LEU A 121 -4.85 -12.46 18.14
CA LEU A 121 -5.87 -12.22 19.18
C LEU A 121 -6.62 -10.90 19.01
N GLY A 122 -6.25 -10.09 18.00
CA GLY A 122 -7.20 -9.18 17.34
C GLY A 122 -7.68 -8.00 18.17
N THR A 123 -6.92 -7.52 19.15
CA THR A 123 -7.22 -6.21 19.76
C THR A 123 -6.69 -5.11 18.84
N CYS A 124 -7.31 -5.01 17.66
CA CYS A 124 -7.17 -3.90 16.71
C CYS A 124 -7.77 -2.62 17.33
N LEU A 125 -7.20 -2.18 18.44
CA LEU A 125 -7.70 -1.07 19.24
C LEU A 125 -7.35 0.26 18.55
N GLU A 126 -8.21 1.23 18.76
CA GLU A 126 -8.33 2.48 17.99
C GLU A 126 -7.26 3.54 18.34
N THR A 127 -6.04 3.16 18.69
CA THR A 127 -5.00 4.17 19.02
C THR A 127 -4.25 4.64 17.76
N PHE A 128 -4.25 3.84 16.70
CA PHE A 128 -3.59 4.15 15.43
C PHE A 128 -4.53 3.87 14.25
N ILE A 129 -4.69 4.83 13.33
CA ILE A 129 -5.46 4.67 12.10
C ILE A 129 -4.56 4.87 10.89
N GLY A 130 -4.59 3.90 9.97
CA GLY A 130 -4.01 4.04 8.64
C GLY A 130 -5.02 3.67 7.55
N THR A 131 -5.58 4.64 6.82
CA THR A 131 -6.43 4.35 5.65
C THR A 131 -5.58 4.37 4.38
N VAL A 132 -5.70 3.34 3.53
CA VAL A 132 -4.74 3.11 2.43
C VAL A 132 -5.42 3.16 1.06
N TYR A 133 -4.79 3.82 0.10
CA TYR A 133 -5.21 3.95 -1.29
C TYR A 133 -4.07 3.54 -2.22
N ARG A 134 -4.39 3.02 -3.40
CA ARG A 134 -3.37 2.62 -4.39
C ARG A 134 -3.48 3.52 -5.61
N GLN A 135 -2.33 3.95 -6.12
CA GLN A 135 -2.23 4.71 -7.37
C GLN A 135 -2.02 3.74 -8.55
N ASP A 136 -3.13 3.21 -9.06
CA ASP A 136 -3.18 2.19 -10.12
C ASP A 136 -4.02 2.60 -11.34
N GLY A 137 -4.44 3.87 -11.41
CA GLY A 137 -5.26 4.36 -12.50
C GLY A 137 -4.52 4.50 -13.85
N PRO A 138 -5.28 4.61 -14.95
CA PRO A 138 -4.75 4.56 -16.31
C PRO A 138 -3.84 5.74 -16.71
N GLU A 139 -3.94 6.88 -16.02
CA GLU A 139 -3.19 8.11 -16.36
C GLU A 139 -1.88 8.23 -15.58
N ALA A 140 -1.78 7.60 -14.39
CA ALA A 140 -0.63 7.74 -13.51
C ALA A 140 -0.36 6.49 -12.65
N ASN A 141 -0.25 5.31 -13.26
CA ASN A 141 0.01 4.06 -12.54
C ASN A 141 1.47 3.97 -12.06
N SER A 142 1.71 4.24 -10.77
CA SER A 142 2.99 3.96 -10.11
C SER A 142 2.96 2.68 -9.26
N GLY A 143 1.76 2.23 -8.88
CA GLY A 143 1.56 1.19 -7.88
C GLY A 143 1.87 1.63 -6.45
N ALA A 144 2.21 2.91 -6.23
CA ALA A 144 2.46 3.46 -4.89
C ALA A 144 1.20 3.38 -4.01
N LEU A 145 1.41 3.30 -2.70
CA LEU A 145 0.33 3.29 -1.72
C LEU A 145 0.34 4.60 -0.94
N PHE A 146 -0.79 5.29 -0.90
CA PHE A 146 -0.98 6.53 -0.15
C PHE A 146 -1.74 6.21 1.13
N LEU A 147 -1.21 6.64 2.27
CA LEU A 147 -1.77 6.34 3.58
C LEU A 147 -2.16 7.64 4.28
N ALA A 148 -3.39 7.69 4.80
CA ALA A 148 -3.80 8.65 5.80
C ALA A 148 -3.51 8.08 7.18
N VAL A 149 -2.49 8.61 7.85
CA VAL A 149 -1.99 8.07 9.13
C VAL A 149 -2.22 9.05 10.27
N SER A 150 -2.85 8.58 11.34
CA SER A 150 -3.10 9.38 12.54
C SER A 150 -3.02 8.56 13.82
N GLN A 151 -2.75 9.26 14.92
CA GLN A 151 -3.01 8.79 16.27
C GLN A 151 -4.37 9.30 16.73
N GLU A 152 -5.20 8.38 17.20
CA GLU A 152 -6.49 8.68 17.84
C GLU A 152 -6.37 8.64 19.36
N GLU A 153 -7.19 9.45 20.03
CA GLU A 153 -7.40 9.40 21.46
C GLU A 153 -8.28 8.19 21.82
N ASN A 154 -8.15 7.70 23.06
CA ASN A 154 -8.86 6.52 23.51
C ASN A 154 -10.39 6.71 23.56
N LEU A 155 -11.13 5.63 23.83
CA LEU A 155 -12.60 5.61 23.88
C LEU A 155 -13.22 6.67 24.80
N PHE A 156 -12.53 7.08 25.88
CA PHE A 156 -13.01 8.15 26.79
C PHE A 156 -13.13 9.50 26.09
N TRP A 157 -12.33 9.72 25.04
CA TRP A 157 -12.35 10.92 24.20
C TRP A 157 -13.05 10.72 22.86
N HIS A 158 -13.79 9.62 22.67
CA HIS A 158 -14.59 9.37 21.47
C HIS A 158 -13.80 9.29 20.16
N HIS A 159 -12.58 8.74 20.16
CA HIS A 159 -11.77 8.58 18.95
C HIS A 159 -11.48 9.90 18.22
N THR A 160 -11.38 11.00 18.96
CA THR A 160 -10.86 12.25 18.39
C THR A 160 -9.41 12.07 18.01
N ILE A 161 -8.99 12.69 16.91
CA ILE A 161 -7.57 12.75 16.56
C ILE A 161 -6.90 13.65 17.57
N SER A 162 -5.87 13.14 18.25
CA SER A 162 -5.08 13.91 19.22
C SER A 162 -4.60 15.22 18.62
N ARG A 163 -4.31 16.22 19.47
CA ARG A 163 -3.54 17.39 19.01
C ARG A 163 -2.23 16.92 18.36
N ASP A 164 -1.94 17.41 17.16
CA ASP A 164 -0.81 16.94 16.34
C ASP A 164 -0.85 15.45 15.96
N GLY A 165 -2.03 14.82 16.03
CA GLY A 165 -2.21 13.38 15.86
C GLY A 165 -1.80 12.86 14.47
N TYR A 166 -1.87 13.68 13.42
CA TYR A 166 -1.36 13.30 12.10
C TYR A 166 0.17 13.26 12.04
N ASN A 167 0.88 14.19 12.68
CA ASN A 167 2.34 14.12 12.74
C ASN A 167 2.76 12.97 13.64
N ILE A 168 2.16 12.85 14.82
CA ILE A 168 2.49 11.78 15.78
C ILE A 168 2.25 10.41 15.14
N GLY A 169 1.10 10.17 14.51
CA GLY A 169 0.80 8.91 13.83
C GLY A 169 1.81 8.60 12.72
N ARG A 170 2.07 9.57 11.83
CA ARG A 170 3.07 9.45 10.77
C ARG A 170 4.44 9.09 11.33
N ASP A 171 4.91 9.84 12.31
CA ASP A 171 6.27 9.72 12.85
C ASP A 171 6.44 8.40 13.62
N LEU A 172 5.40 7.93 14.31
CA LEU A 172 5.38 6.61 14.94
C LEU A 172 5.49 5.49 13.90
N LEU A 173 4.69 5.53 12.82
CA LEU A 173 4.77 4.54 11.74
C LEU A 173 6.16 4.55 11.10
N VAL A 174 6.65 5.73 10.73
CA VAL A 174 7.94 5.91 10.07
C VAL A 174 9.06 5.37 10.96
N ASN A 175 9.09 5.77 12.23
CA ASN A 175 10.07 5.29 13.19
C ASN A 175 10.00 3.76 13.35
N GLN A 176 8.80 3.19 13.46
CA GLN A 176 8.65 1.74 13.57
C GLN A 176 9.13 0.99 12.33
N ALA A 177 8.93 1.56 11.15
CA ALA A 177 9.36 0.97 9.88
C ALA A 177 10.88 1.08 9.64
N THR A 178 11.53 2.14 10.12
CA THR A 178 12.95 2.43 9.83
C THR A 178 13.93 2.13 10.97
N ARG A 179 13.48 2.01 12.22
CA ARG A 179 14.38 1.82 13.38
C ARG A 179 15.19 0.53 13.31
N ARG A 180 14.67 -0.49 12.65
CA ARG A 180 15.32 -1.79 12.45
C ARG A 180 14.69 -2.54 11.28
N THR A 181 15.36 -3.59 10.82
CA THR A 181 14.71 -4.62 10.00
C THR A 181 13.51 -5.20 10.76
N THR A 182 12.33 -5.18 10.16
CA THR A 182 11.12 -5.81 10.70
C THR A 182 10.90 -7.16 10.04
N SER A 183 10.10 -8.02 10.67
CA SER A 183 9.82 -9.33 10.09
C SER A 183 8.46 -9.87 10.49
N TYR A 184 7.79 -10.56 9.57
CA TYR A 184 6.55 -11.26 9.84
C TYR A 184 6.44 -12.49 8.94
N LYS A 185 6.04 -13.63 9.53
CA LYS A 185 5.91 -14.93 8.83
C LYS A 185 7.13 -15.27 7.95
N GLY A 186 8.34 -15.05 8.47
CA GLY A 186 9.60 -15.37 7.79
C GLY A 186 10.03 -14.39 6.69
N VAL A 187 9.26 -13.33 6.42
CA VAL A 187 9.66 -12.25 5.50
C VAL A 187 10.34 -11.15 6.30
N ARG A 188 11.52 -10.69 5.86
CA ARG A 188 12.27 -9.59 6.48
C ARG A 188 12.18 -8.35 5.61
N TYR A 189 11.92 -7.20 6.22
CA TYR A 189 11.71 -5.93 5.56
C TYR A 189 12.76 -4.91 6.00
N ILE A 190 13.36 -4.22 5.03
CA ILE A 190 14.27 -3.10 5.24
C ILE A 190 13.64 -1.87 4.63
N THR A 191 13.39 -0.85 5.46
CA THR A 191 12.71 0.37 5.02
C THR A 191 13.63 1.57 5.13
N THR A 192 13.64 2.41 4.11
CA THR A 192 14.21 3.75 4.16
C THR A 192 13.11 4.80 4.09
N ALA A 193 13.26 5.90 4.81
CA ALA A 193 12.33 7.02 4.78
C ALA A 193 12.99 8.29 4.24
N ARG A 194 12.24 9.08 3.47
CA ARG A 194 12.63 10.41 3.02
C ARG A 194 11.46 11.37 3.20
N PRO A 195 11.64 12.52 3.86
CA PRO A 195 10.62 13.55 3.89
C PRO A 195 10.47 14.19 2.51
N ILE A 196 9.24 14.54 2.16
CA ILE A 196 8.88 15.33 1.00
C ILE A 196 8.14 16.56 1.50
N TYR A 197 8.71 17.71 1.20
CA TYR A 197 8.13 19.02 1.48
C TYR A 197 7.28 19.48 0.30
N ASP A 198 6.41 20.45 0.54
CA ASP A 198 5.60 21.13 -0.50
C ASP A 198 4.61 20.24 -1.28
N LEU A 199 4.33 19.02 -0.81
CA LEU A 199 3.20 18.20 -1.33
C LEU A 199 1.86 18.63 -0.70
N MET A 200 1.89 19.28 0.45
CA MET A 200 0.73 19.72 1.19
C MET A 200 1.05 20.99 1.98
N THR A 201 0.08 21.90 2.04
CA THR A 201 0.22 23.11 2.87
C THR A 201 0.27 22.72 4.35
N PRO A 202 1.14 23.33 5.16
CA PRO A 202 1.15 23.11 6.60
C PRO A 202 -0.20 23.39 7.27
N GLY A 203 -0.56 22.52 8.21
CA GLY A 203 -1.75 22.63 9.03
C GLY A 203 -1.55 23.56 10.23
N LYS A 204 -2.66 23.99 10.84
CA LYS A 204 -2.66 24.84 12.04
C LYS A 204 -2.68 24.04 13.35
N LEU A 205 -3.36 22.90 13.39
CA LEU A 205 -3.61 22.14 14.64
C LEU A 205 -3.33 20.64 14.55
N GLY A 206 -3.40 20.03 13.36
CA GLY A 206 -3.14 18.60 13.17
C GLY A 206 -4.10 17.68 13.90
N CYS A 207 -5.34 18.12 14.16
CA CYS A 207 -6.37 17.35 14.87
C CYS A 207 -7.73 17.47 14.18
N ALA A 208 -8.60 16.50 14.44
CA ALA A 208 -10.01 16.58 14.11
C ALA A 208 -10.73 17.16 15.32
N LEU A 209 -11.22 18.41 15.23
CA LEU A 209 -11.95 19.01 16.35
C LEU A 209 -13.13 18.11 16.77
N PRO A 210 -13.39 17.96 18.08
CA PRO A 210 -14.57 17.27 18.55
C PRO A 210 -15.80 17.92 17.94
N PHE A 211 -16.76 17.09 17.54
CA PHE A 211 -18.07 17.48 17.03
C PHE A 211 -18.68 18.54 17.95
N LEU A 212 -18.62 19.83 17.58
CA LEU A 212 -19.33 20.88 18.28
C LEU A 212 -20.82 20.73 17.90
N PRO A 213 -21.69 20.18 18.76
CA PRO A 213 -23.08 19.94 18.39
C PRO A 213 -23.86 21.27 18.23
N PHE A 214 -23.26 22.38 18.67
CA PHE A 214 -23.92 23.69 18.76
C PHE A 214 -23.89 24.52 17.46
N LEU A 215 -23.26 24.03 16.38
CA LEU A 215 -23.15 24.76 15.09
C LEU A 215 -23.93 24.10 13.95
N GLN A 216 -25.00 23.35 14.27
CA GLN A 216 -25.90 22.78 13.26
C GLN A 216 -26.98 23.76 12.74
N SER A 217 -27.14 24.94 13.35
CA SER A 217 -28.13 25.91 12.88
C SER A 217 -27.52 26.95 11.94
N LYS A 218 -27.80 26.74 10.65
CA LYS A 218 -27.69 27.71 9.53
C LYS A 218 -26.28 28.10 9.07
N PHE A 219 -25.96 27.66 7.84
CA PHE A 219 -25.17 28.42 6.86
C PHE A 219 -23.87 29.12 7.34
N TYR A 220 -23.01 28.42 8.08
CA TYR A 220 -21.61 28.85 8.21
C TYR A 220 -20.73 28.07 7.24
N ILE A 221 -20.40 28.70 6.11
CA ILE A 221 -19.15 28.41 5.39
C ILE A 221 -18.04 28.69 6.40
N LEU A 222 -17.33 27.65 6.84
CA LEU A 222 -16.15 27.90 7.68
C LEU A 222 -15.15 28.69 6.82
N PRO A 223 -14.55 29.77 7.34
CA PRO A 223 -13.49 30.47 6.61
C PRO A 223 -12.40 29.46 6.25
N ALA A 224 -11.74 29.65 5.10
CA ALA A 224 -10.70 28.72 4.58
C ALA A 224 -9.61 28.37 5.63
N GLU A 225 -9.44 29.22 6.62
CA GLU A 225 -8.59 29.08 7.80
C GLU A 225 -8.93 27.91 8.75
N LEU A 226 -10.11 27.31 8.63
CA LEU A 226 -10.55 26.12 9.41
C LEU A 226 -10.35 24.80 8.64
N ILE A 227 -10.07 24.85 7.33
CA ILE A 227 -9.70 23.67 6.52
C ILE A 227 -8.29 23.19 6.89
N THR A 228 -7.41 24.11 7.32
CA THR A 228 -6.04 23.82 7.77
C THR A 228 -5.95 23.11 9.13
N VAL A 229 -7.07 22.84 9.80
CA VAL A 229 -7.08 22.17 11.11
C VAL A 229 -6.78 20.66 10.97
N TYR A 230 -7.12 20.06 9.82
CA TYR A 230 -7.15 18.62 9.57
C TYR A 230 -5.97 18.08 8.76
N ILE A 231 -4.82 18.75 8.77
CA ILE A 231 -3.63 18.34 8.01
C ILE A 231 -2.39 18.40 8.90
N THR A 232 -1.32 17.71 8.52
CA THR A 232 -0.07 17.68 9.28
C THR A 232 0.42 19.10 9.57
N ILE A 233 0.80 19.40 10.82
CA ILE A 233 1.18 20.76 11.23
C ILE A 233 2.38 21.26 10.42
N ASP A 234 3.26 20.36 10.01
CA ASP A 234 4.46 20.67 9.24
C ASP A 234 4.26 20.58 7.72
N GLY A 235 3.11 20.09 7.23
CA GLY A 235 2.87 19.83 5.81
C GLY A 235 3.73 18.70 5.21
N THR A 236 4.53 18.02 6.03
CA THR A 236 5.49 17.01 5.56
C THR A 236 4.77 15.71 5.23
N VAL A 237 5.08 15.14 4.07
CA VAL A 237 4.72 13.78 3.69
C VAL A 237 5.98 12.93 3.74
N VAL A 238 5.91 11.70 4.26
CA VAL A 238 7.07 10.80 4.29
C VAL A 238 6.94 9.70 3.25
N LEU A 239 7.93 9.59 2.38
CA LEU A 239 8.06 8.50 1.41
C LEU A 239 8.87 7.36 2.01
N LEU A 240 8.27 6.18 2.10
CA LEU A 240 8.90 4.93 2.51
C LEU A 240 9.23 4.09 1.28
N THR A 241 10.46 3.62 1.19
CA THR A 241 10.86 2.58 0.22
C THR A 241 11.15 1.29 0.98
N VAL A 242 10.34 0.26 0.72
CA VAL A 242 10.36 -1.01 1.45
C VAL A 242 10.99 -2.10 0.59
N ASN A 243 12.12 -2.65 1.04
CA ASN A 243 12.79 -3.78 0.41
C ASN A 243 12.52 -5.06 1.19
N VAL A 244 12.44 -6.19 0.48
CA VAL A 244 12.35 -7.52 1.09
C VAL A 244 13.71 -8.17 1.02
N GLU A 245 14.25 -8.53 2.18
CA GLU A 245 15.49 -9.30 2.26
C GLU A 245 15.16 -10.76 1.94
N LEU A 246 15.64 -11.23 0.79
CA LEU A 246 15.54 -12.64 0.42
C LEU A 246 16.52 -13.42 1.31
N SER A 247 16.01 -14.34 2.14
CA SER A 247 16.89 -15.35 2.73
C SER A 247 17.46 -16.22 1.60
N ILE A 248 18.71 -16.67 1.73
CA ILE A 248 19.34 -17.58 0.77
C ILE A 248 18.44 -18.80 0.50
N GLU A 249 17.77 -19.32 1.53
CA GLU A 249 16.79 -20.41 1.39
C GLU A 249 15.58 -20.05 0.51
N SER A 250 15.06 -18.82 0.63
CA SER A 250 13.94 -18.35 -0.20
C SER A 250 14.35 -18.14 -1.67
N PHE A 251 15.59 -17.72 -1.91
CA PHE A 251 16.15 -17.58 -3.25
C PHE A 251 16.34 -18.95 -3.89
N VAL A 252 16.97 -19.88 -3.18
CA VAL A 252 17.17 -21.27 -3.63
C VAL A 252 15.82 -21.94 -3.90
N SER A 253 14.85 -21.84 -2.99
CA SER A 253 13.50 -22.40 -3.18
C SER A 253 12.78 -21.82 -4.41
N ARG A 254 12.89 -20.51 -4.67
CA ARG A 254 12.31 -19.89 -5.88
C ARG A 254 12.98 -20.37 -7.16
N GLN A 255 14.30 -20.49 -7.17
CA GLN A 255 15.03 -21.02 -8.34
C GLN A 255 14.64 -22.48 -8.59
N PHE A 256 14.57 -23.31 -7.56
CA PHE A 256 14.10 -24.70 -7.69
C PHE A 256 12.66 -24.79 -8.19
N LYS A 257 11.77 -23.92 -7.73
CA LYS A 257 10.37 -23.91 -8.17
C LYS A 257 10.23 -23.48 -9.63
N LEU A 258 10.96 -22.44 -10.06
CA LEU A 258 11.00 -22.01 -11.46
C LEU A 258 11.54 -23.11 -12.39
N VAL A 259 12.59 -23.81 -11.95
CA VAL A 259 13.15 -24.95 -12.68
C VAL A 259 12.13 -26.09 -12.75
N ALA A 260 11.48 -26.45 -11.63
CA ALA A 260 10.46 -27.50 -11.61
C ALA A 260 9.27 -27.17 -12.52
N ASP A 261 8.75 -25.94 -12.46
CA ASP A 261 7.63 -25.49 -13.31
C ASP A 261 8.00 -25.53 -14.80
N TYR A 262 9.24 -25.15 -15.14
CA TYR A 262 9.76 -25.24 -16.51
C TYR A 262 9.88 -26.70 -17.00
N PHE A 263 10.37 -27.61 -16.15
CA PHE A 263 10.42 -29.04 -16.47
C PHE A 263 9.03 -29.65 -16.62
N SER A 264 8.07 -29.28 -15.78
CA SER A 264 6.68 -29.74 -15.90
C SER A 264 6.04 -29.25 -17.20
N MET A 265 6.29 -28.00 -17.61
CA MET A 265 5.79 -27.46 -18.86
C MET A 265 6.38 -28.18 -20.09
N LEU A 266 7.70 -28.44 -20.09
CA LEU A 266 8.36 -29.23 -21.14
C LEU A 266 7.81 -30.65 -21.23
N PHE A 267 7.57 -31.29 -20.08
CA PHE A 267 6.99 -32.64 -20.04
C PHE A 267 5.56 -32.67 -20.60
N PHE A 268 4.76 -31.64 -20.32
CA PHE A 268 3.41 -31.51 -20.86
C PHE A 268 3.40 -31.28 -22.38
N VAL A 269 4.30 -30.44 -22.89
CA VAL A 269 4.46 -30.22 -24.33
C VAL A 269 4.95 -31.48 -25.04
N HIS A 270 5.89 -32.22 -24.44
CA HIS A 270 6.41 -33.46 -25.04
C HIS A 270 5.35 -34.57 -25.08
N THR A 271 4.57 -34.74 -24.01
CA THR A 271 3.51 -35.77 -23.95
C THR A 271 2.35 -35.46 -24.89
N THR A 272 1.96 -34.19 -25.05
CA THR A 272 0.94 -33.79 -26.03
C THR A 272 1.42 -33.98 -27.48
N TYR A 273 2.69 -33.70 -27.79
CA TYR A 273 3.26 -33.94 -29.11
C TYR A 273 3.36 -35.44 -29.45
N CYS A 274 3.72 -36.31 -28.49
CA CYS A 274 3.70 -37.76 -28.66
C CYS A 274 2.29 -38.30 -28.86
N MET A 275 1.31 -37.79 -28.12
CA MET A 275 -0.10 -38.19 -28.26
C MET A 275 -0.66 -37.80 -29.63
N GLN A 276 -0.34 -36.62 -30.17
CA GLN A 276 -0.82 -36.19 -31.50
C GLN A 276 -0.22 -37.00 -32.67
N ASN A 277 1.01 -37.52 -32.53
CA ASN A 277 1.63 -38.36 -33.56
C ASN A 277 1.18 -39.83 -33.54
N ILE A 278 0.52 -40.29 -32.46
CA ILE A 278 -0.07 -41.63 -32.40
C ILE A 278 -1.38 -41.73 -33.22
N TRP A 279 -2.08 -40.60 -33.43
CA TRP A 279 -3.34 -40.55 -34.20
C TRP A 279 -3.15 -40.39 -35.72
N THR A 280 -1.92 -40.24 -36.21
CA THR A 280 -1.62 -40.12 -37.66
C THR A 280 -1.03 -41.39 -38.28
N ILE A 281 -0.99 -42.50 -37.51
CA ILE A 281 -0.45 -43.81 -37.95
C ILE A 281 -1.59 -44.85 -38.16
N TRP A 282 -2.85 -44.40 -38.26
CA TRP A 282 -3.99 -45.24 -38.65
C TRP A 282 -4.73 -44.64 -39.83
#